data_AF-A0A7Y0SEU7-F1
#
_entry.id   AF-A0A7Y0SEU7-F1
#
_cell.length_a   1.000
_cell.length_b   1.000
_cell.length_c   1.000
_cell.angle_alpha   90.00
_cell.angle_beta   90.00
_cell.angle_gamma   90.00
#
_symmetry.space_group_name_H-M   'P 1'
#
loop_
_entity.id
_entity.type
_entity.pdbx_description
1 polymer ?
#
loop_
_entity_poly.entity_id
_entity_poly.type
_entity_poly.pdbx_seq_one_letter_code
_entity_poly.pdbx_strand_id
1 'polypeptide(L)' 'MATKAIVVEGGAMRGVFASGVLDAFLEQSYKPFDFAIGVSAGASNLIGYLTDYPHRSINVITKLATSKRFFDPT' A
#
# COMPACT_ATOMS: atom_id res chain seq x y z
N MET A 1 -25.80 12.03 1.60
CA MET A 1 -24.50 11.79 2.25
C MET A 1 -23.41 12.27 1.30
N ALA A 2 -22.28 12.74 1.83
CA ALA A 2 -21.11 13.04 1.01
C ALA A 2 -20.35 11.73 0.70
N THR A 3 -19.99 11.52 -0.57
CA THR A 3 -19.15 10.40 -0.99
C THR A 3 -17.72 10.61 -0.50
N LYS A 4 -17.11 9.57 0.09
CA LYS A 4 -15.76 9.61 0.64
C LYS A 4 -14.81 8.76 -0.19
N ALA A 5 -13.66 9.33 -0.51
CA ALA A 5 -12.59 8.66 -1.24
C ALA A 5 -11.36 8.47 -0.35
N ILE A 6 -10.63 7.38 -0.57
CA ILE A 6 -9.23 7.29 -0.14
C ILE A 6 -8.33 7.51 -1.37
N VAL A 7 -7.40 8.45 -1.25
CA VAL A 7 -6.42 8.76 -2.30
C VAL A 7 -5.04 8.46 -1.78
N VAL A 8 -4.30 7.61 -2.48
CA VAL A 8 -2.93 7.22 -2.11
C VAL A 8 -1.97 7.55 -3.24
N GLU A 9 -1.10 8.50 -2.99
CA GLU A 9 -0.10 8.95 -3.96
C GLU A 9 0.97 7.89 -4.26
N GLY A 10 1.64 8.06 -5.40
CA GLY A 10 2.82 7.27 -5.75
C GLY A 10 4.07 7.79 -5.03
N GLY A 11 5.12 6.98 -4.99
CA GLY A 11 6.37 7.39 -4.35
C GLY A 11 7.47 6.34 -4.37
N ALA A 12 7.40 5.37 -5.29
CA ALA A 12 8.29 4.20 -5.33
C ALA A 12 8.42 3.57 -3.93
N MET A 13 9.64 3.45 -3.40
CA MET A 13 9.91 2.89 -2.07
C MET A 13 9.43 3.76 -0.91
N ARG A 14 9.22 5.08 -1.11
CA ARG A 14 8.63 5.95 -0.07
C ARG A 14 7.16 5.62 0.20
N GLY A 15 6.53 4.84 -0.68
CA GLY A 15 5.21 4.24 -0.45
C GLY A 15 5.13 3.36 0.80
N VAL A 16 6.25 3.02 1.45
CA VAL A 16 6.25 2.28 2.72
C VAL A 16 5.47 3.00 3.82
N PHE A 17 5.48 4.33 3.84
CA PHE A 17 4.69 5.11 4.81
C PHE A 17 3.18 4.85 4.63
N ALA A 18 2.69 5.00 3.39
CA ALA A 18 1.30 4.72 3.07
C ALA A 18 0.92 3.25 3.32
N SER A 19 1.82 2.29 3.08
CA SER A 19 1.59 0.89 3.44
C SER A 19 1.32 0.73 4.94
N GLY A 20 2.09 1.40 5.80
CA GLY A 20 1.90 1.33 7.25
C GLY A 20 0.57 1.96 7.70
N VAL A 21 0.17 3.09 7.13
CA VAL A 21 -1.13 3.71 7.41
C VAL A 21 -2.29 2.79 7.02
N LEU A 22 -2.21 2.15 5.85
CA LEU A 22 -3.25 1.24 5.37
C LEU A 22 -3.31 -0.07 6.17
N ASP A 23 -2.17 -0.61 6.59
CA ASP A 23 -2.12 -1.75 7.50
C ASP A 23 -2.78 -1.40 8.85
N ALA A 24 -2.49 -0.21 9.41
CA ALA A 24 -3.15 0.25 10.62
C ALA A 24 -4.68 0.42 10.45
N PHE A 25 -5.14 0.83 9.27
CA PHE A 25 -6.58 0.83 8.96
C PHE A 25 -7.15 -0.59 8.92
N LEU A 26 -6.46 -1.57 8.32
CA LEU A 26 -6.90 -2.96 8.32
C LEU A 26 -6.99 -3.54 9.73
N GLU A 27 -5.99 -3.28 10.59
CA GLU A 27 -5.98 -3.72 11.99
C GLU A 27 -7.22 -3.24 12.76
N GLN A 28 -7.70 -2.04 12.45
CA GLN A 28 -8.89 -1.44 13.06
C GLN A 28 -10.19 -1.72 12.28
N SER A 29 -10.16 -2.59 11.25
CA SER A 29 -11.29 -2.83 10.33
C SER A 29 -11.88 -1.53 9.74
N TYR A 30 -11.04 -0.51 9.57
CA TYR A 30 -11.45 0.83 9.14
C TYR A 30 -11.55 0.89 7.62
N LYS A 31 -12.78 0.81 7.08
CA LYS A 31 -13.10 0.92 5.64
C LYS A 31 -14.28 1.86 5.31
N PRO A 32 -14.26 3.14 5.72
CA PRO A 32 -15.40 4.04 5.52
C PRO A 32 -15.39 4.78 4.17
N PHE A 33 -14.72 4.23 3.15
CA PHE A 33 -14.53 4.86 1.84
C PHE A 33 -15.37 4.16 0.78
N ASP A 34 -16.04 4.95 -0.06
CA ASP A 34 -16.90 4.45 -1.14
C ASP A 34 -16.07 4.03 -2.38
N PHE A 35 -14.91 4.67 -2.58
CA PHE A 35 -13.98 4.34 -3.66
C PHE A 35 -12.53 4.70 -3.30
N ALA A 36 -11.60 4.14 -4.06
CA ALA A 36 -10.16 4.31 -3.87
C ALA A 36 -9.49 4.77 -5.16
N ILE A 37 -8.56 5.72 -5.06
CA ILE A 37 -7.71 6.20 -6.16
C ILE A 37 -6.26 6.05 -5.73
N GLY A 38 -5.45 5.42 -6.57
CA GLY A 38 -4.00 5.37 -6.35
C GLY A 38 -3.22 5.40 -7.64
N VAL A 39 -1.96 5.81 -7.55
CA VAL A 39 -1.02 5.85 -8.67
C VAL A 39 0.28 5.14 -8.30
N SER A 40 0.83 4.34 -9.22
CA SER A 40 2.12 3.64 -9.03
C SER A 40 2.17 2.86 -7.69
N ALA A 41 3.09 3.21 -6.78
CA ALA A 41 3.19 2.60 -5.45
C ALA A 41 1.91 2.76 -4.62
N GLY A 42 1.18 3.87 -4.76
CA GLY A 42 -0.09 4.09 -4.05
C GLY A 42 -1.20 3.15 -4.52
N ALA A 43 -1.29 2.88 -5.82
CA ALA A 43 -2.19 1.85 -6.36
C ALA A 43 -1.82 0.47 -5.79
N SER A 44 -0.53 0.14 -5.77
CA SER A 44 -0.02 -1.13 -5.24
C SER A 44 -0.29 -1.30 -3.74
N ASN A 45 -0.23 -0.22 -2.97
CA ASN A 45 -0.58 -0.18 -1.55
C ASN A 45 -2.07 -0.39 -1.32
N LEU A 46 -2.92 0.30 -2.09
CA LEU A 46 -4.37 0.14 -2.01
C LEU A 46 -4.83 -1.28 -2.31
N ILE A 47 -4.15 -2.02 -3.19
CA ILE A 47 -4.48 -3.44 -3.43
C ILE A 47 -4.47 -4.22 -2.11
N GLY A 48 -3.43 -4.10 -1.28
CA GLY A 48 -3.37 -4.81 0.01
C GLY A 48 -4.52 -4.45 0.94
N TYR A 49 -4.85 -3.16 1.03
CA TYR A 49 -5.97 -2.66 1.83
C TYR A 49 -7.35 -3.14 1.32
N LEU A 50 -7.57 -3.09 0.01
CA LEU A 50 -8.83 -3.48 -0.60
C LEU A 50 -9.07 -4.99 -0.55
N THR A 51 -8.00 -5.80 -0.58
CA THR A 51 -8.09 -7.27 -0.54
C THR A 51 -7.89 -7.88 0.86
N ASP A 52 -7.92 -7.06 1.92
CA ASP A 52 -7.70 -7.53 3.30
C ASP A 52 -6.39 -8.33 3.47
N TYR A 53 -5.34 -7.89 2.79
CA TYR A 53 -4.03 -8.54 2.81
C TYR A 53 -2.99 -7.67 3.53
N PRO A 54 -2.95 -7.72 4.87
CA PRO A 54 -2.04 -6.89 5.65
C PRO A 54 -0.57 -7.23 5.35
N HIS A 55 0.29 -6.23 5.49
CA HIS A 55 1.73 -6.33 5.33
C HIS A 55 2.23 -6.71 3.93
N ARG A 56 1.34 -6.80 2.94
CA ARG A 56 1.73 -7.12 1.56
C ARG A 56 2.76 -6.13 1.04
N SER A 57 2.46 -4.84 1.09
CA SER A 57 3.29 -3.82 0.44
C SER A 57 4.57 -3.50 1.21
N ILE A 58 4.54 -3.50 2.54
CA ILE A 58 5.77 -3.37 3.35
C ILE A 58 6.72 -4.54 3.09
N ASN A 59 6.23 -5.78 2.92
CA ASN A 59 7.06 -6.92 2.54
C ASN A 59 7.65 -6.77 1.14
N VAL A 60 6.87 -6.28 0.17
CA VAL A 60 7.37 -5.99 -1.19
C VAL A 60 8.51 -4.97 -1.13
N ILE A 61 8.31 -3.87 -0.40
CA ILE A 61 9.27 -2.75 -0.37
C ILE A 61 10.54 -3.12 0.43
N THR A 62 10.38 -3.76 1.59
CA THR A 62 11.50 -3.97 2.54
C THR A 62 12.21 -5.31 2.37
N LYS A 63 11.57 -6.31 1.74
CA LYS A 63 12.13 -7.66 1.55
C LYS A 63 12.36 -8.00 0.08
N LEU A 64 11.32 -7.91 -0.75
CA LEU A 64 11.46 -8.30 -2.16
C LEU A 64 12.38 -7.33 -2.90
N ALA A 65 12.11 -6.03 -2.80
CA ALA A 65 12.84 -5.02 -3.56
C ALA A 65 14.28 -4.79 -3.06
N THR A 66 14.63 -5.30 -1.88
CA THR A 66 15.99 -5.27 -1.30
C THR A 66 16.72 -6.61 -1.47
N SER A 67 16.04 -7.64 -1.98
CA SER A 67 16.63 -8.96 -2.16
C SER A 67 17.62 -8.96 -3.32
N LYS A 68 18.81 -9.55 -3.10
CA LYS A 68 19.83 -9.76 -4.15
C LYS A 68 19.32 -10.53 -5.37
N ARG A 69 18.30 -11.40 -5.18
CA ARG A 69 17.69 -12.15 -6.28
C ARG A 69 16.83 -11.26 -7.18
N PHE A 70 16.27 -10.19 -6.62
CA PHE A 70 15.39 -9.28 -7.34
C PHE A 70 16.17 -8.08 -7.89
N PHE A 71 17.05 -7.52 -7.08
CA PHE A 71 17.96 -6.45 -7.45
C PHE A 71 19.39 -7.00 -7.44
N ASP A 72 19.86 -7.42 -8.61
CA ASP A 72 21.25 -7.80 -8.84
C ASP A 72 21.96 -6.64 -9.57
N PRO A 73 22.81 -5.87 -8.87
CA PRO A 73 23.58 -4.79 -9.49
C PRO A 73 24.90 -5.27 -10.10
N THR A 74 25.18 -6.58 -10.09
CA THR A 74 26.42 -7.16 -10.66
C THR A 74 26.33 -7.49 -12.14
#